data_AF-A0A936QR51-F1
#
_entry.id   AF-A0A936QR51-F1
#
_cell.length_a   1.000
_cell.length_b   1.000
_cell.length_c   1.000
_cell.angle_alpha   90.00
_cell.angle_beta   90.00
_cell.angle_gamma   90.00
#
_symmetry.space_group_name_H-M   'P 1'
#
loop_
_entity.id
_entity.type
_entity.pdbx_description
1 polymer ?
#
loop_
_entity_poly.entity_id
_entity_poly.type
_entity_poly.pdbx_seq_one_letter_code
_entity_poly.pdbx_strand_id
1 'polypeptide(L)'
;MLIGAYHFTNGQLAEGKAFVYYGSTNQISLHPDWTGICDQENARYGFSVSGAGDVNNDGFDDVIIGAPTYNNGESDVGKVFVYYGSQSGLSQTAQWSSLGNGLNYGYRVSEAGDVNNDGYDDILISTFGGEFSSFRITKWSG
;
A
#
# COMPACT_ATOMS: atom_id res chain seq x y z
N MET A 1 4.38 -10.74 -7.93
CA MET A 1 3.26 -10.08 -8.65
C MET A 1 2.32 -9.49 -7.62
N LEU A 2 1.89 -8.24 -7.84
CA LEU A 2 0.94 -7.52 -6.99
C LEU A 2 -0.33 -7.24 -7.79
N ILE A 3 -1.50 -7.52 -7.21
CA ILE A 3 -2.80 -7.31 -7.86
C ILE A 3 -3.74 -6.60 -6.89
N GLY A 4 -4.41 -5.56 -7.39
CA GLY A 4 -5.50 -4.88 -6.71
C GLY A 4 -6.87 -5.27 -7.26
N ALA A 5 -7.86 -5.42 -6.37
CA ALA A 5 -9.26 -5.66 -6.66
C ALA A 5 -10.13 -4.70 -5.84
N TYR A 6 -10.09 -3.43 -6.22
CA TYR A 6 -10.66 -2.32 -5.44
C TYR A 6 -12.19 -2.27 -5.39
N HIS A 7 -12.90 -3.10 -6.16
CA HIS A 7 -14.35 -3.30 -6.05
C HIS A 7 -14.73 -4.59 -5.32
N PHE A 8 -13.75 -5.32 -4.76
CA PHE A 8 -14.01 -6.51 -3.97
C PHE A 8 -14.90 -6.18 -2.76
N THR A 9 -15.79 -7.11 -2.42
CA THR A 9 -16.80 -6.97 -1.36
C THR A 9 -16.86 -8.27 -0.55
N ASN A 10 -16.69 -8.19 0.76
CA ASN A 10 -16.76 -9.28 1.72
C ASN A 10 -17.21 -8.77 3.11
N GLY A 11 -18.45 -8.32 3.18
CA GLY A 11 -19.04 -7.76 4.41
C GLY A 11 -19.30 -6.27 4.26
N GLN A 12 -18.38 -5.52 3.65
CA GLN A 12 -18.58 -4.11 3.28
C GLN A 12 -18.50 -3.92 1.76
N LEU A 13 -19.39 -3.10 1.21
CA LEU A 13 -19.44 -2.83 -0.24
C LEU A 13 -18.13 -2.16 -0.69
N ALA A 14 -17.50 -2.67 -1.75
CA ALA A 14 -16.31 -2.10 -2.39
C ALA A 14 -15.18 -1.72 -1.40
N GLU A 15 -15.02 -2.53 -0.37
CA GLU A 15 -14.01 -2.36 0.67
C GLU A 15 -12.59 -2.58 0.10
N GLY A 16 -12.52 -3.42 -0.95
CA GLY A 16 -11.35 -3.63 -1.78
C GLY A 16 -10.37 -4.63 -1.20
N LYS A 17 -9.61 -5.28 -2.08
CA LYS A 17 -8.66 -6.35 -1.72
C LYS A 17 -7.38 -6.23 -2.52
N ALA A 18 -6.27 -6.66 -1.95
CA ALA A 18 -5.00 -6.81 -2.65
C ALA A 18 -4.44 -8.23 -2.47
N PHE A 19 -3.62 -8.64 -3.43
CA PHE A 19 -3.02 -9.98 -3.51
C PHE A 19 -1.55 -9.87 -3.85
N VAL A 20 -0.71 -10.66 -3.18
CA VAL A 20 0.68 -10.88 -3.55
C VAL A 20 0.87 -12.34 -3.94
N TYR A 21 1.61 -12.54 -5.03
CA TYR A 21 2.11 -13.84 -5.47
C TYR A 21 3.62 -13.76 -5.57
N TYR A 22 4.34 -14.57 -4.79
CA TYR A 22 5.78 -14.67 -4.86
C TYR A 22 6.21 -15.47 -6.09
N GLY A 23 7.35 -15.08 -6.66
CA GLY A 23 7.95 -15.83 -7.75
C GLY A 23 8.51 -17.15 -7.24
N SER A 24 8.51 -18.18 -8.09
CA SER A 24 9.30 -19.39 -7.85
C SER A 24 9.96 -19.83 -9.14
N THR A 25 11.05 -20.61 -9.04
CA THR A 25 11.77 -21.15 -10.19
C THR A 25 10.94 -22.13 -11.02
N ASN A 26 9.86 -22.67 -10.45
CA ASN A 26 9.14 -23.80 -11.01
C ASN A 26 7.71 -23.49 -11.47
N GLN A 27 7.11 -22.36 -11.05
CA GLN A 27 5.85 -21.75 -11.52
C GLN A 27 5.33 -20.70 -10.50
N ILE A 28 4.53 -19.73 -10.94
CA ILE A 28 3.78 -18.85 -10.01
C ILE A 28 2.63 -19.66 -9.39
N SER A 29 2.47 -19.56 -8.07
CA SER A 29 1.37 -20.21 -7.34
C SER A 29 -0.01 -19.82 -7.90
N LEU A 30 -0.95 -20.76 -7.93
CA LEU A 30 -2.35 -20.48 -8.25
C LEU A 30 -3.14 -19.88 -7.07
N HIS A 31 -2.55 -19.89 -5.88
CA HIS A 31 -3.08 -19.24 -4.69
C HIS A 31 -2.21 -18.03 -4.32
N PRO A 32 -2.80 -16.89 -3.94
CA PRO A 32 -2.03 -15.76 -3.43
C PRO A 32 -1.26 -16.18 -2.17
N ASP A 33 0.00 -15.80 -2.08
CA ASP A 33 0.83 -16.03 -0.89
C ASP A 33 0.43 -15.07 0.24
N TRP A 34 -0.14 -13.92 -0.12
CA TRP A 34 -0.66 -12.95 0.83
C TRP A 34 -1.90 -12.24 0.28
N THR A 35 -2.83 -11.89 1.17
CA THR A 35 -3.94 -11.01 0.84
C THR A 35 -4.20 -9.98 1.93
N GLY A 36 -4.50 -8.75 1.51
CA GLY A 36 -4.93 -7.66 2.39
C GLY A 36 -6.32 -7.19 2.00
N ILE A 37 -7.10 -6.75 2.99
CA ILE A 37 -8.44 -6.21 2.82
C ILE A 37 -8.58 -4.98 3.72
N CYS A 38 -9.44 -4.04 3.34
CA CYS A 38 -9.81 -2.94 4.21
C CYS A 38 -11.26 -3.14 4.65
N ASP A 39 -11.54 -3.25 5.95
CA ASP A 39 -12.89 -3.51 6.46
C ASP A 39 -13.75 -2.23 6.53
N GLN A 40 -13.70 -1.40 5.48
CA GLN A 40 -14.47 -0.16 5.39
C GLN A 40 -15.20 -0.06 4.05
N GLU A 41 -16.50 0.21 4.12
CA GLU A 41 -17.32 0.45 2.94
C GLU A 41 -16.73 1.55 2.04
N ASN A 42 -16.67 1.24 0.75
CA ASN A 42 -16.19 2.09 -0.32
C ASN A 42 -14.76 2.59 -0.15
N ALA A 43 -13.93 2.00 0.71
CA ALA A 43 -12.52 2.42 0.83
C ALA A 43 -11.71 2.18 -0.46
N ARG A 44 -12.15 1.24 -1.30
CA ARG A 44 -11.47 0.84 -2.55
C ARG A 44 -10.01 0.48 -2.32
N TYR A 45 -9.73 -0.27 -1.26
CA TYR A 45 -8.39 -0.76 -0.99
C TYR A 45 -7.86 -1.62 -2.16
N GLY A 46 -6.59 -1.44 -2.50
CA GLY A 46 -6.02 -2.04 -3.71
C GLY A 46 -6.39 -1.29 -4.99
N PHE A 47 -6.82 -0.03 -4.90
CA PHE A 47 -7.01 0.81 -6.09
C PHE A 47 -5.68 1.09 -6.79
N SER A 48 -4.63 1.29 -6.01
CA SER A 48 -3.25 1.35 -6.46
C SER A 48 -2.40 0.43 -5.58
N VAL A 49 -1.50 -0.33 -6.21
CA VAL A 49 -0.58 -1.26 -5.53
C VAL A 49 0.79 -1.13 -6.18
N SER A 50 1.86 -1.16 -5.37
CA SER A 50 3.24 -1.14 -5.84
C SER A 50 4.17 -1.79 -4.81
N GLY A 51 5.37 -2.20 -5.25
CA GLY A 51 6.49 -2.31 -4.32
C GLY A 51 6.78 -0.94 -3.71
N ALA A 52 7.37 -0.95 -2.51
CA ALA A 52 7.82 0.25 -1.82
C ALA A 52 9.34 0.33 -1.68
N GLY A 53 10.08 -0.68 -2.16
CA GLY A 53 11.49 -0.87 -1.81
C GLY A 53 11.66 -1.34 -0.37
N ASP A 54 12.88 -1.35 0.14
CA ASP A 54 13.20 -1.68 1.53
C ASP A 54 13.14 -0.40 2.40
N VAL A 55 11.93 -0.02 2.84
CA VAL A 55 11.70 1.26 3.51
C VAL A 55 12.08 1.22 5.00
N ASN A 56 12.41 0.05 5.52
CA ASN A 56 12.83 -0.17 6.90
C ASN A 56 14.28 -0.67 7.04
N ASN A 57 14.98 -0.87 5.92
CA ASN A 57 16.37 -1.34 5.79
C ASN A 57 16.61 -2.67 6.50
N ASP A 58 15.74 -3.65 6.26
CA ASP A 58 15.85 -5.01 6.81
C ASP A 58 16.31 -6.06 5.79
N GLY A 59 16.51 -5.65 4.54
CA GLY A 59 16.95 -6.48 3.42
C GLY A 59 15.81 -7.12 2.62
N PHE A 60 14.55 -6.75 2.86
CA PHE A 60 13.39 -7.27 2.14
C PHE A 60 12.52 -6.14 1.56
N ASP A 61 12.13 -6.27 0.29
CA ASP A 61 11.23 -5.30 -0.33
C ASP A 61 9.84 -5.30 0.35
N ASP A 62 9.34 -4.09 0.58
CA ASP A 62 8.05 -3.79 1.17
C ASP A 62 6.99 -3.52 0.09
N VAL A 63 5.71 -3.42 0.50
CA VAL A 63 4.58 -3.17 -0.39
C VAL A 63 3.75 -2.00 0.10
N ILE A 64 3.36 -1.12 -0.83
CA ILE A 64 2.43 -0.03 -0.59
C ILE A 64 1.10 -0.24 -1.33
N ILE A 65 -0.01 0.06 -0.63
CA ILE A 65 -1.37 -0.09 -1.14
C ILE A 65 -2.18 1.18 -0.84
N GLY A 66 -2.87 1.70 -1.85
CA GLY A 66 -3.77 2.85 -1.75
C GLY A 66 -5.25 2.45 -1.63
N ALA A 67 -5.98 3.22 -0.83
CA ALA A 67 -7.42 3.20 -0.62
C ALA A 67 -7.96 4.65 -0.72
N PRO A 68 -8.07 5.20 -1.94
CA PRO A 68 -8.30 6.64 -2.15
C PRO A 68 -9.64 7.14 -1.61
N THR A 69 -10.65 6.28 -1.51
CA THR A 69 -11.99 6.65 -1.04
C THR A 69 -12.22 6.22 0.41
N TYR A 70 -11.14 5.97 1.16
CA TYR A 70 -11.21 5.75 2.60
C TYR A 70 -11.76 6.99 3.31
N ASN A 71 -12.73 6.79 4.19
CA ASN A 71 -13.40 7.81 4.99
C ASN A 71 -12.82 7.85 6.41
N ASN A 72 -12.67 9.05 6.99
CA ASN A 72 -12.26 9.23 8.38
C ASN A 72 -12.73 10.57 8.93
N GLY A 73 -13.97 10.65 9.41
CA GLY A 73 -14.60 11.92 9.80
C GLY A 73 -15.11 12.70 8.59
N GLU A 74 -14.26 12.90 7.59
CA GLU A 74 -14.64 13.39 6.26
C GLU A 74 -14.66 12.25 5.22
N SER A 75 -15.42 12.46 4.14
CA SER A 75 -15.53 11.51 3.03
C SER A 75 -14.35 11.57 2.09
N ASP A 76 -13.95 10.41 1.56
CA ASP A 76 -12.93 10.24 0.51
C ASP A 76 -11.58 10.92 0.83
N VAL A 77 -11.21 11.02 2.11
CA VAL A 77 -9.91 11.56 2.53
C VAL A 77 -8.74 10.70 2.06
N GLY A 78 -9.00 9.42 1.81
CA GLY A 78 -8.02 8.46 1.31
C GLY A 78 -7.01 8.02 2.37
N LYS A 79 -6.46 6.83 2.15
CA LYS A 79 -5.45 6.24 3.03
C LYS A 79 -4.48 5.39 2.22
N VAL A 80 -3.23 5.36 2.66
CA VAL A 80 -2.23 4.40 2.17
C VAL A 80 -1.74 3.52 3.30
N PHE A 81 -1.27 2.34 2.94
CA PHE A 81 -0.80 1.32 3.86
C PHE A 81 0.52 0.76 3.34
N VAL A 82 1.51 0.65 4.22
CA VAL A 82 2.77 -0.04 3.94
C VAL A 82 2.88 -1.27 4.82
N TYR A 83 3.15 -2.40 4.15
CA TYR A 83 3.34 -3.70 4.74
C TYR A 83 4.79 -4.10 4.51
N TYR A 84 5.49 -4.41 5.58
CA TYR A 84 6.88 -4.83 5.46
C TYR A 84 7.03 -6.25 4.97
N GLY A 85 8.02 -6.45 4.12
CA GLY A 85 8.54 -7.74 3.70
C GLY A 85 9.29 -8.43 4.84
N SER A 86 9.55 -9.73 4.65
CA SER A 86 10.42 -10.50 5.52
C SER A 86 10.77 -11.83 4.86
N GLN A 87 11.65 -12.60 5.49
CA GLN A 87 11.94 -13.99 5.11
C GLN A 87 10.69 -14.88 5.08
N SER A 88 9.66 -14.56 5.88
CA SER A 88 8.38 -15.30 5.91
C SER A 88 7.31 -14.72 4.98
N GLY A 89 7.66 -13.68 4.21
CA GLY A 89 6.73 -12.94 3.37
C GLY A 89 6.24 -11.65 4.03
N LEU A 90 5.17 -11.09 3.46
CA LEU A 90 4.62 -9.79 3.78
C LEU A 90 3.81 -9.86 5.08
N SER A 91 3.95 -8.85 5.93
CA SER A 91 3.18 -8.75 7.18
C SER A 91 1.66 -8.73 6.94
N GLN A 92 0.88 -9.36 7.82
CA GLN A 92 -0.59 -9.32 7.76
C GLN A 92 -1.16 -7.97 8.20
N THR A 93 -0.40 -7.19 8.97
CA THR A 93 -0.78 -5.83 9.41
C THR A 93 0.06 -4.80 8.67
N ALA A 94 -0.48 -3.60 8.48
CA ALA A 94 0.33 -2.49 7.99
C ALA A 94 1.22 -1.99 9.12
N GLN A 95 2.52 -1.86 8.88
CA GLN A 95 3.45 -1.28 9.86
C GLN A 95 3.42 0.25 9.83
N TRP A 96 3.08 0.81 8.68
CA TRP A 96 2.86 2.23 8.53
C TRP A 96 1.60 2.49 7.71
N SER A 97 0.89 3.55 8.06
CA SER A 97 -0.21 4.05 7.24
C SER A 97 -0.28 5.56 7.37
N SER A 98 -0.72 6.21 6.30
CA SER A 98 -0.95 7.65 6.28
C SER A 98 -2.35 7.93 5.80
N LEU A 99 -3.05 8.80 6.54
CA LEU A 99 -4.36 9.31 6.19
C LEU A 99 -4.17 10.60 5.38
N GLY A 100 -4.90 10.72 4.28
CA GLY A 100 -4.91 11.95 3.52
C GLY A 100 -5.62 13.08 4.25
N ASN A 101 -5.38 14.30 3.78
CA ASN A 101 -6.04 15.54 4.23
C ASN A 101 -6.84 16.19 3.09
N GLY A 102 -7.15 15.43 2.03
CA GLY A 102 -7.84 15.90 0.84
C GLY A 102 -8.36 14.73 0.01
N LEU A 103 -9.12 15.04 -1.06
CA LEU A 103 -9.83 14.01 -1.82
C LEU A 103 -8.87 13.02 -2.50
N ASN A 104 -9.13 11.73 -2.33
CA ASN A 104 -8.48 10.63 -3.05
C ASN A 104 -6.97 10.45 -2.77
N TYR A 105 -6.48 10.68 -1.55
CA TYR A 105 -5.09 10.36 -1.20
C TYR A 105 -4.78 8.86 -1.36
N GLY A 106 -3.69 8.53 -2.05
CA GLY A 106 -3.39 7.15 -2.47
C GLY A 106 -3.98 6.79 -3.83
N TYR A 107 -4.35 7.78 -4.65
CA TYR A 107 -4.88 7.54 -6.01
C TYR A 107 -3.87 6.81 -6.91
N ARG A 108 -2.58 7.13 -6.76
CA ARG A 108 -1.43 6.34 -7.23
C ARG A 108 -0.40 6.26 -6.12
N VAL A 109 0.28 5.12 -6.06
CA VAL A 109 1.43 4.87 -5.21
C VAL A 109 2.53 4.24 -6.06
N SER A 110 3.79 4.53 -5.73
CA SER A 110 4.95 3.85 -6.33
C SER A 110 6.15 3.91 -5.40
N GLU A 111 7.10 3.01 -5.64
CA GLU A 111 8.48 3.14 -5.16
C GLU A 111 9.14 4.38 -5.79
N ALA A 112 10.06 5.01 -5.04
CA ALA A 112 10.95 6.05 -5.52
C ALA A 112 12.44 5.63 -5.49
N GLY A 113 12.76 4.56 -4.74
CA GLY A 113 14.12 4.20 -4.32
C GLY A 113 14.64 5.17 -3.28
N ASP A 114 15.87 4.98 -2.79
CA ASP A 114 16.53 5.92 -1.90
C ASP A 114 16.91 7.23 -2.63
N VAL A 115 15.99 8.21 -2.67
CA VAL A 115 16.19 9.46 -3.43
C VAL A 115 17.08 10.46 -2.71
N ASN A 116 17.29 10.26 -1.41
CA ASN A 116 18.00 11.19 -0.54
C ASN A 116 19.34 10.62 0.00
N ASN A 117 19.63 9.35 -0.30
CA ASN A 117 20.82 8.61 0.07
C ASN A 117 20.99 8.47 1.60
N ASP A 118 19.91 8.16 2.32
CA ASP A 118 19.94 7.86 3.76
C ASP A 118 19.93 6.36 4.10
N GLY A 119 19.88 5.50 3.08
CA GLY A 119 19.90 4.04 3.21
C GLY A 119 18.52 3.44 3.45
N TYR A 120 17.43 4.16 3.18
CA TYR A 120 16.06 3.66 3.19
C TYR A 120 15.39 4.03 1.86
N ASP A 121 14.62 3.11 1.27
CA ASP A 121 13.89 3.45 0.06
C ASP A 121 12.72 4.42 0.35
N ASP A 122 12.51 5.38 -0.55
CA ASP A 122 11.42 6.35 -0.49
C ASP A 122 10.22 5.90 -1.34
N ILE A 123 9.06 6.51 -1.10
CA ILE A 123 7.80 6.24 -1.80
C ILE A 123 7.16 7.51 -2.36
N LEU A 124 6.36 7.35 -3.41
CA LEU A 124 5.51 8.40 -3.99
C LEU A 124 4.04 8.09 -3.74
N ILE A 125 3.28 9.13 -3.37
CA ILE A 125 1.82 9.06 -3.16
C ILE A 125 1.18 10.26 -3.85
N SER A 126 0.01 10.09 -4.46
CA SER A 126 -0.73 11.17 -5.11
C SER A 126 -2.19 11.26 -4.65
N THR A 127 -2.81 12.41 -4.91
CA THR A 127 -4.25 12.68 -4.78
C THR A 127 -4.89 12.83 -6.17
N PHE A 128 -6.21 12.68 -6.29
CA PHE A 128 -6.91 12.92 -7.57
C PHE A 128 -7.07 14.43 -7.81
N GLY A 129 -6.55 14.93 -8.93
CA GLY A 129 -6.72 16.33 -9.36
C GLY A 129 -5.73 17.34 -8.77
N GLY A 130 -4.67 16.90 -8.09
CA GLY A 130 -3.60 17.74 -7.53
C GLY A 130 -2.19 17.41 -8.05
N GLU A 131 -1.22 18.27 -7.74
CA GLU A 131 0.22 18.02 -7.94
C GLU A 131 0.71 16.87 -7.04
N PHE A 132 1.74 16.13 -7.48
CA PHE A 132 2.33 15.03 -6.70
C PHE A 132 2.85 15.53 -5.34
N SER A 133 2.56 14.80 -4.26
CA SER A 133 3.20 15.00 -2.97
C SER A 133 4.13 13.82 -2.69
N SER A 134 5.43 14.01 -2.90
CA SER A 134 6.44 13.08 -2.39
C SER A 134 6.39 13.11 -0.86
N PHE A 135 6.21 11.96 -0.22
CA PHE A 135 6.10 11.88 1.23
C PHE A 135 7.05 10.82 1.77
N ARG A 136 7.79 11.18 2.82
CA ARG A 136 8.72 10.33 3.56
C ARG A 136 7.93 9.33 4.40
N ILE A 137 8.22 8.04 4.30
CA ILE A 137 8.02 7.14 5.44
C ILE A 137 9.30 7.24 6.23
N THR A 138 9.24 7.83 7.42
CA THR A 138 10.29 7.56 8.37
C THR A 138 9.75 6.93 9.61
N LYS A 139 10.52 5.94 10.06
CA LYS A 139 10.45 5.35 11.37
C LYS A 139 10.15 6.46 12.39
N TRP A 140 9.02 6.31 13.07
CA TRP A 140 8.78 7.04 14.29
C TRP A 140 9.86 6.56 15.28
N SER A 141 10.85 7.40 15.53
CA SER A 141 11.78 7.22 16.64
C SER A 141 11.07 7.75 17.90
N GLY A 142 10.24 6.92 18.50
CA GLY A 142 9.78 7.10 19.88
C GLY A 142 10.12 5.88 20.69
#